data_AF-A0A6N0E661-F1
#
_entry.id   AF-A0A6N0E661-F1
#
_cell.length_a   1.000
_cell.length_b   1.000
_cell.length_c   1.000
_cell.angle_alpha   90.00
_cell.angle_beta   90.00
_cell.angle_gamma   90.00
#
_symmetry.space_group_name_H-M   'P 1'
#
loop_
_entity.id
_entity.type
_entity.pdbx_description
1 polymer ?
#
loop_
_entity_poly.entity_id
_entity_poly.type
_entity_poly.pdbx_seq_one_letter_code
_entity_poly.pdbx_strand_id
1 'polypeptide(L)'
;MEHQTASSPLRYDSDLDMSFRRGSPSELERSTHAVAIEAIEEGRFDDAAALAAYVIEEGTEPQEVYVAWVEAIPEFLIRNGVPREAVEAEIARITALLSPDEDNPLDFEPGWDRYKELIAEAVACCEKKDKPGAIAAIEAAALHWREDHDRKCDWVCELLGFLAKTLGQERVVEFWDEGMAIWYGNYSRFAPDNQDWSLSHRQLVDMAIFALRGHMPGPKRGGDITYRDEGDCIAVEFAPCGSGGRTFDTAPDGTPPRFEPPYGHALVEGKHDWAWNLEGVCLYCTHCCRLGQQKAIEAMGYPARVVSPPVWPRDREKSVCTWRFYKHPDLIPDEAFLEVGATPPARRGEGGNKP
;
A
#
# COMPACT_ATOMS: atom_id res chain seq x y z
N MET A 1 -21.44 38.45 11.14
CA MET A 1 -21.20 37.17 10.44
C MET A 1 -19.84 36.71 10.92
N GLU A 2 -19.83 35.88 11.96
CA GLU A 2 -18.59 35.26 12.44
C GLU A 2 -18.01 34.44 11.29
N HIS A 3 -16.77 34.74 10.90
CA HIS A 3 -15.98 33.81 10.10
C HIS A 3 -15.83 32.55 10.94
N GLN A 4 -16.62 31.51 10.65
CA GLN A 4 -16.26 30.15 11.00
C GLN A 4 -14.87 29.93 10.39
N THR A 5 -13.85 29.88 11.23
CA THR A 5 -12.56 29.31 10.88
C THR A 5 -12.84 27.89 10.38
N ALA A 6 -12.77 27.68 9.07
CA ALA A 6 -12.95 26.36 8.49
C ALA A 6 -11.95 25.43 9.17
N SER A 7 -12.42 24.30 9.72
CA SER A 7 -11.52 23.32 10.31
C SER A 7 -10.60 22.78 9.20
N SER A 8 -9.29 22.70 9.46
CA SER A 8 -8.31 22.11 8.55
C SER A 8 -8.82 20.81 7.90
N PRO A 9 -8.50 20.55 6.62
CA PRO A 9 -8.86 19.29 5.96
C PRO A 9 -8.12 18.08 6.55
N LEU A 10 -7.18 18.31 7.46
CA LEU A 10 -6.39 17.28 8.15
C LEU A 10 -6.78 17.19 9.63
N ARG A 11 -6.63 15.98 10.19
CA ARG A 11 -6.78 15.68 11.61
C ARG A 11 -5.50 15.02 12.09
N TYR A 12 -4.84 15.64 13.05
CA TYR A 12 -3.72 15.03 13.75
C TYR A 12 -4.21 14.02 14.78
N ASP A 13 -3.55 12.87 14.86
CA ASP A 13 -3.73 11.82 15.86
C ASP A 13 -2.51 11.77 16.76
N SER A 14 -2.66 12.24 18.00
CA SER A 14 -1.55 12.39 18.95
C SER A 14 -0.96 11.06 19.41
N ASP A 15 -1.75 9.99 19.39
CA ASP A 15 -1.28 8.66 19.81
C ASP A 15 -0.39 8.03 18.72
N LEU A 16 -0.60 8.45 17.47
CA LEU A 16 0.17 7.99 16.33
C LEU A 16 1.29 8.96 15.92
N ASP A 17 1.23 10.21 16.38
CA ASP A 17 2.05 11.31 15.89
C ASP A 17 1.95 11.48 14.36
N MET A 18 0.71 11.38 13.84
CA MET A 18 0.44 11.39 12.40
C MET A 18 -0.79 12.22 12.06
N SER A 19 -0.77 12.84 10.88
CA SER A 19 -1.95 13.49 10.30
C SER A 19 -2.72 12.53 9.40
N PHE A 20 -4.04 12.64 9.42
CA PHE A 20 -4.95 11.92 8.54
C PHE A 20 -5.90 12.89 7.85
N ARG A 21 -6.27 12.58 6.60
CA ARG A 21 -7.30 13.36 5.90
C ARG A 21 -8.65 13.21 6.60
N ARG A 22 -9.34 14.33 6.83
CA ARG A 22 -10.73 14.34 7.29
C ARG A 22 -11.67 14.07 6.13
N GLY A 23 -12.79 13.40 6.42
CA GLY A 23 -13.88 13.24 5.46
C GLY A 23 -14.93 12.25 5.94
N SER A 24 -16.13 12.38 5.40
CA SER A 24 -17.12 11.31 5.32
C SER A 24 -16.56 10.11 4.54
N PRO A 25 -17.16 8.91 4.68
CA PRO A 25 -16.79 7.74 3.88
C PRO A 25 -16.63 8.03 2.39
N SER A 26 -17.60 8.73 1.76
CA SER A 26 -17.53 9.08 0.33
C SER A 26 -16.40 10.06 -0.01
N GLU A 27 -16.04 10.95 0.91
CA GLU A 27 -14.87 11.82 0.71
C GLU A 27 -13.58 11.02 0.86
N LEU A 28 -13.54 10.03 1.76
CA LEU A 28 -12.42 9.12 1.97
C LEU A 28 -12.25 8.09 0.84
N GLU A 29 -13.19 7.96 -0.10
CA GLU A 29 -13.02 7.14 -1.30
C GLU A 29 -12.16 7.82 -2.37
N ARG A 30 -12.20 9.15 -2.45
CA ARG A 30 -11.52 9.91 -3.51
C ARG A 30 -10.05 10.14 -3.19
N SER A 31 -9.18 10.18 -4.19
CA SER A 31 -7.77 10.51 -3.98
C SER A 31 -7.55 11.91 -3.36
N THR A 32 -6.44 12.07 -2.65
CA THR A 32 -6.08 13.36 -2.04
C THR A 32 -5.84 14.43 -3.11
N HIS A 33 -5.21 14.06 -4.23
CA HIS A 33 -5.06 14.91 -5.42
C HIS A 33 -6.42 15.40 -5.94
N ALA A 34 -7.42 14.52 -6.06
CA ALA A 34 -8.75 14.89 -6.57
C ALA A 34 -9.51 15.84 -5.62
N VAL A 35 -9.34 15.66 -4.30
CA VAL A 35 -9.95 16.56 -3.31
C VAL A 35 -9.24 17.90 -3.25
N ALA A 36 -7.92 17.94 -3.46
CA ALA A 36 -7.18 19.19 -3.60
C ALA A 36 -7.62 19.99 -4.83
N ILE A 37 -7.82 19.32 -5.98
CA ILE A 37 -8.32 19.97 -7.21
C ILE A 37 -9.74 20.52 -6.99
N GLU A 38 -10.64 19.76 -6.38
CA GLU A 38 -11.99 20.24 -6.07
C GLU A 38 -11.96 21.46 -5.13
N ALA A 39 -11.09 21.44 -4.10
CA ALA A 39 -10.91 22.60 -3.23
C ALA A 39 -10.44 23.85 -4.01
N ILE A 40 -9.56 23.70 -5.01
CA ILE A 40 -9.18 24.80 -5.92
C ILE A 40 -10.39 25.28 -6.74
N GLU A 41 -11.19 24.35 -7.25
CA GLU A 41 -12.36 24.68 -8.06
C GLU A 41 -13.41 25.48 -7.29
N GLU A 42 -13.56 25.17 -6.00
CA GLU A 42 -14.44 25.85 -5.04
C GLU A 42 -13.82 27.14 -4.45
N GLY A 43 -12.57 27.46 -4.79
CA GLY A 43 -11.86 28.63 -4.29
C GLY A 43 -11.31 28.50 -2.85
N ARG A 44 -11.29 27.28 -2.30
CA ARG A 44 -10.71 26.93 -1.00
C ARG A 44 -9.19 26.67 -1.12
N PHE A 45 -8.46 27.70 -1.52
CA PHE A 45 -7.02 27.59 -1.82
C PHE A 45 -6.15 27.18 -0.63
N ASP A 46 -6.50 27.59 0.60
CA ASP A 46 -5.75 27.19 1.80
C ASP A 46 -5.89 25.68 2.08
N ASP A 47 -7.11 25.14 1.92
CA ASP A 47 -7.37 23.69 2.04
C ASP A 47 -6.64 22.91 0.94
N ALA A 48 -6.67 23.43 -0.30
CA ALA A 48 -5.96 22.84 -1.42
C ALA A 48 -4.45 22.79 -1.20
N ALA A 49 -3.85 23.86 -0.70
CA ALA A 49 -2.43 23.91 -0.35
C ALA A 49 -2.08 22.89 0.74
N ALA A 50 -2.90 22.78 1.78
CA ALA A 50 -2.69 21.79 2.84
C ALA A 50 -2.78 20.35 2.31
N LEU A 51 -3.78 20.05 1.47
CA LEU A 51 -3.94 18.73 0.87
C LEU A 51 -2.83 18.41 -0.14
N ALA A 52 -2.38 19.38 -0.92
CA ALA A 52 -1.26 19.23 -1.85
C ALA A 52 0.05 18.94 -1.09
N ALA A 53 0.34 19.66 0.00
CA ALA A 53 1.51 19.35 0.82
C ALA A 53 1.42 17.95 1.45
N TYR A 54 0.22 17.57 1.90
CA TYR A 54 -0.02 16.31 2.60
C TYR A 54 0.19 15.05 1.73
N VAL A 55 0.09 15.13 0.40
CA VAL A 55 0.39 13.95 -0.44
C VAL A 55 1.86 13.53 -0.37
N ILE A 56 2.77 14.40 0.06
CA ILE A 56 4.15 14.01 0.37
C ILE A 56 4.17 13.04 1.54
N GLU A 57 3.41 13.29 2.61
CA GLU A 57 3.32 12.38 3.75
C GLU A 57 2.78 11.01 3.31
N GLU A 58 1.72 11.00 2.50
CA GLU A 58 1.15 9.74 1.95
C GLU A 58 2.19 8.99 1.09
N GLY A 59 3.01 9.71 0.31
CA GLY A 59 4.03 9.13 -0.58
C GLY A 59 5.36 8.75 0.08
N THR A 60 5.64 9.22 1.30
CA THR A 60 6.93 8.98 1.97
C THR A 60 7.17 7.51 2.24
N GLU A 61 6.19 6.80 2.81
CA GLU A 61 6.35 5.38 3.13
C GLU A 61 6.64 4.54 1.89
N PRO A 62 5.85 4.57 0.80
CA PRO A 62 6.14 3.79 -0.41
C PRO A 62 7.49 4.15 -1.04
N GLN A 63 7.89 5.43 -0.99
CA GLN A 63 9.23 5.85 -1.44
C GLN A 63 10.33 5.14 -0.65
N GLU A 64 10.29 5.26 0.68
CA GLU A 64 11.34 4.74 1.55
C GLU A 64 11.43 3.22 1.50
N VAL A 65 10.29 2.52 1.53
CA VAL A 65 10.29 1.05 1.54
C VAL A 65 10.78 0.47 0.21
N TYR A 66 10.44 1.06 -0.93
CA TYR A 66 10.96 0.57 -2.21
C TYR A 66 12.45 0.79 -2.35
N VAL A 67 12.97 1.96 -1.95
CA VAL A 67 14.43 2.20 -1.92
C VAL A 67 15.10 1.12 -1.06
N ALA A 68 14.61 0.93 0.16
CA ALA A 68 15.16 -0.04 1.10
C ALA A 68 15.14 -1.48 0.56
N TRP A 69 14.04 -1.92 -0.08
CA TRP A 69 13.96 -3.28 -0.62
C TRP A 69 14.80 -3.50 -1.87
N VAL A 70 14.92 -2.49 -2.74
CA VAL A 70 15.77 -2.56 -3.92
C VAL A 70 17.25 -2.73 -3.54
N GLU A 71 17.67 -2.16 -2.41
CA GLU A 71 19.00 -2.35 -1.84
C GLU A 71 19.12 -3.68 -1.08
N ALA A 72 18.13 -4.03 -0.26
CA ALA A 72 18.20 -5.18 0.63
C ALA A 72 18.07 -6.54 -0.08
N ILE A 73 17.28 -6.67 -1.14
CA ILE A 73 17.09 -7.96 -1.83
C ILE A 73 18.41 -8.46 -2.47
N PRO A 74 19.19 -7.65 -3.22
CA PRO A 74 20.51 -8.02 -3.72
C PRO A 74 21.47 -8.46 -2.62
N GLU A 75 21.51 -7.75 -1.49
CA GLU A 75 22.35 -8.13 -0.35
C GLU A 75 21.91 -9.46 0.26
N PHE A 76 20.61 -9.67 0.40
CA PHE A 76 20.03 -10.93 0.88
C PHE A 76 20.41 -12.09 -0.04
N LEU A 77 20.33 -11.93 -1.36
CA LEU A 77 20.75 -12.93 -2.35
C LEU A 77 22.23 -13.31 -2.18
N ILE A 78 23.12 -12.31 -2.14
CA ILE A 78 24.56 -12.51 -2.04
C ILE A 78 24.92 -13.22 -0.73
N ARG A 79 24.38 -12.75 0.40
CA ARG A 79 24.61 -13.34 1.72
C ARG A 79 24.13 -14.78 1.80
N ASN A 80 23.12 -15.14 1.02
CA ASN A 80 22.56 -16.49 0.94
C ASN A 80 23.14 -17.34 -0.20
N GLY A 81 24.31 -16.97 -0.73
CA GLY A 81 25.13 -17.82 -1.59
C GLY A 81 24.92 -17.64 -3.09
N VAL A 82 24.11 -16.66 -3.51
CA VAL A 82 24.00 -16.31 -4.94
C VAL A 82 25.27 -15.56 -5.36
N PRO A 83 25.96 -15.96 -6.45
CA PRO A 83 27.14 -15.26 -6.92
C PRO A 83 26.85 -13.79 -7.23
N ARG A 84 27.71 -12.88 -6.77
CA ARG A 84 27.58 -11.42 -7.00
C ARG A 84 27.40 -11.08 -8.49
N GLU A 85 28.17 -11.71 -9.37
CA GLU A 85 28.07 -11.52 -10.82
C GLU A 85 26.67 -11.84 -11.37
N ALA A 86 26.01 -12.87 -10.84
CA ALA A 86 24.65 -13.22 -11.25
C ALA A 86 23.62 -12.17 -10.78
N VAL A 87 23.82 -11.62 -9.58
CA VAL A 87 22.97 -10.54 -9.05
C VAL A 87 23.18 -9.25 -9.85
N GLU A 88 24.42 -8.89 -10.17
CA GLU A 88 24.74 -7.71 -10.98
C GLU A 88 24.19 -7.84 -12.41
N ALA A 89 24.28 -9.03 -13.02
CA ALA A 89 23.71 -9.30 -14.34
C ALA A 89 22.17 -9.17 -14.32
N GLU A 90 21.52 -9.63 -13.26
CA GLU A 90 20.07 -9.50 -13.11
C GLU A 90 19.66 -8.05 -12.89
N ILE A 91 20.37 -7.29 -12.05
CA ILE A 91 20.15 -5.85 -11.89
C ILE A 91 20.26 -5.14 -13.24
N ALA A 92 21.30 -5.43 -14.03
CA ALA A 92 21.46 -4.84 -15.36
C ALA A 92 20.28 -5.18 -16.30
N ARG A 93 19.75 -6.41 -16.24
CA ARG A 93 18.56 -6.81 -17.00
C ARG A 93 17.33 -6.01 -16.55
N ILE A 94 17.11 -5.88 -15.25
CA ILE A 94 15.97 -5.13 -14.69
C ILE A 94 16.07 -3.65 -15.08
N THR A 95 17.25 -3.04 -14.99
CA THR A 95 17.49 -1.66 -15.45
C THR A 95 17.10 -1.50 -16.92
N ALA A 96 17.56 -2.39 -17.80
CA ALA A 96 17.24 -2.33 -19.23
C ALA A 96 15.73 -2.53 -19.51
N LEU A 97 15.03 -3.27 -18.65
CA LEU A 97 13.58 -3.50 -18.77
C LEU A 97 12.76 -2.29 -18.30
N LEU A 98 13.12 -1.70 -17.16
CA LEU A 98 12.31 -0.69 -16.47
C LEU A 98 12.73 0.76 -16.75
N SER A 99 13.92 0.93 -17.29
CA SER A 99 14.49 2.23 -17.66
C SER A 99 15.08 2.19 -19.08
N PRO A 100 14.29 1.83 -20.10
CA PRO A 100 14.80 1.67 -21.48
C PRO A 100 15.15 2.99 -22.16
N ASP A 101 14.66 4.12 -21.64
CA ASP A 101 14.92 5.46 -22.17
C ASP A 101 16.09 6.12 -21.42
N GLU A 102 17.18 6.39 -22.13
CA GLU A 102 18.36 7.07 -21.56
C GLU A 102 18.04 8.53 -21.16
N ASP A 103 17.02 9.15 -21.75
CA ASP A 103 16.59 10.52 -21.44
C ASP A 103 15.66 10.58 -20.20
N ASN A 104 15.15 9.43 -19.73
CA ASN A 104 14.29 9.34 -18.55
C ASN A 104 14.68 8.14 -17.66
N PRO A 105 15.89 8.17 -17.07
CA PRO A 105 16.36 7.07 -16.24
C PRO A 105 15.50 6.91 -14.99
N LEU A 106 15.27 5.67 -14.56
CA LEU A 106 14.72 5.42 -13.23
C LEU A 106 15.79 5.72 -12.17
N ASP A 107 15.64 6.86 -11.51
CA ASP A 107 16.48 7.24 -10.37
C ASP A 107 15.60 7.61 -9.17
N PHE A 108 15.83 6.94 -8.06
CA PHE A 108 14.90 6.91 -6.93
C PHE A 108 14.84 8.24 -6.20
N GLU A 109 15.98 8.92 -6.03
CA GLU A 109 16.08 10.18 -5.30
C GLU A 109 15.72 11.40 -6.17
N PRO A 110 16.29 11.59 -7.38
CA PRO A 110 15.87 12.66 -8.27
C PRO A 110 14.40 12.57 -8.67
N GLY A 111 13.87 11.36 -8.82
CA GLY A 111 12.43 11.14 -9.03
C GLY A 111 11.60 11.67 -7.86
N TRP A 112 12.00 11.37 -6.63
CA TRP A 112 11.33 11.87 -5.43
C TRP A 112 11.47 13.38 -5.24
N ASP A 113 12.66 13.94 -5.50
CA ASP A 113 12.91 15.38 -5.48
C ASP A 113 12.02 16.11 -6.48
N ARG A 114 11.89 15.60 -7.70
CA ARG A 114 11.01 16.20 -8.70
C ARG A 114 9.54 16.16 -8.28
N TYR A 115 9.10 15.09 -7.63
CA TYR A 115 7.74 15.03 -7.08
C TYR A 115 7.51 16.12 -6.02
N LYS A 116 8.44 16.28 -5.07
CA LYS A 116 8.38 17.34 -4.05
C LYS A 116 8.38 18.74 -4.65
N GLU A 117 9.17 18.97 -5.70
CA GLU A 117 9.18 20.24 -6.44
C GLU A 117 7.82 20.56 -7.06
N LEU A 118 7.20 19.60 -7.74
CA LEU A 118 5.87 19.77 -8.35
C LEU A 118 4.79 20.07 -7.30
N ILE A 119 4.88 19.44 -6.12
CA ILE A 119 3.99 19.74 -5.00
C ILE A 119 4.26 21.16 -4.45
N ALA A 120 5.52 21.56 -4.30
CA ALA A 120 5.85 22.92 -3.89
C ALA A 120 5.36 23.97 -4.90
N GLU A 121 5.44 23.68 -6.21
CA GLU A 121 4.86 24.49 -7.27
C GLU A 121 3.33 24.61 -7.11
N ALA A 122 2.62 23.51 -6.86
CA ALA A 122 1.18 23.50 -6.61
C ALA A 122 0.77 24.36 -5.40
N VAL A 123 1.49 24.22 -4.28
CA VAL A 123 1.28 25.04 -3.08
C VAL A 123 1.49 26.51 -3.38
N ALA A 124 2.59 26.88 -4.06
CA ALA A 124 2.88 28.27 -4.42
C ALA A 124 1.83 28.86 -5.38
N CYS A 125 1.26 28.07 -6.29
CA CYS A 125 0.14 28.48 -7.13
C CYS A 125 -1.15 28.68 -6.32
N CYS A 126 -1.42 27.83 -5.32
CA CYS A 126 -2.56 28.00 -4.42
C CYS A 126 -2.46 29.29 -3.61
N GLU A 127 -1.29 29.61 -3.05
CA GLU A 127 -1.03 30.87 -2.32
C GLU A 127 -1.29 32.11 -3.18
N LYS A 128 -0.93 32.04 -4.47
CA LYS A 128 -1.18 33.10 -5.47
C LYS A 128 -2.61 33.09 -6.02
N LYS A 129 -3.43 32.10 -5.65
CA LYS A 129 -4.77 31.84 -6.20
C LYS A 129 -4.78 31.65 -7.72
N ASP A 130 -3.67 31.13 -8.26
CA ASP A 130 -3.53 30.75 -9.65
C ASP A 130 -4.17 29.37 -9.88
N LYS A 131 -5.49 29.37 -10.11
CA LYS A 131 -6.27 28.15 -10.31
C LYS A 131 -5.71 27.25 -11.43
N PRO A 132 -5.45 27.76 -12.66
CA PRO A 132 -4.89 26.93 -13.72
C PRO A 132 -3.51 26.35 -13.37
N GLY A 133 -2.61 27.17 -12.80
CA GLY A 133 -1.28 26.71 -12.39
C GLY A 133 -1.32 25.65 -11.31
N ALA A 134 -2.17 25.82 -10.29
CA ALA A 134 -2.30 24.89 -9.18
C ALA A 134 -2.83 23.52 -9.63
N ILE A 135 -3.87 23.49 -10.47
CA ILE A 135 -4.42 22.24 -11.00
C ILE A 135 -3.37 21.52 -11.86
N ALA A 136 -2.72 22.24 -12.78
CA ALA A 136 -1.71 21.65 -13.65
C ALA A 136 -0.53 21.06 -12.87
N ALA A 137 -0.08 21.73 -11.80
CA ALA A 137 1.00 21.23 -10.95
C ALA A 137 0.60 19.98 -10.16
N ILE A 138 -0.64 19.91 -9.63
CA ILE A 138 -1.15 18.70 -8.94
C ILE A 138 -1.26 17.51 -9.91
N GLU A 139 -1.78 17.74 -11.11
CA GLU A 139 -1.90 16.70 -12.13
C GLU A 139 -0.53 16.19 -12.58
N ALA A 140 0.43 17.10 -12.79
CA ALA A 140 1.80 16.75 -13.10
C ALA A 140 2.47 15.96 -11.97
N ALA A 141 2.28 16.36 -10.71
CA ALA A 141 2.80 15.65 -9.54
C ALA A 141 2.23 14.23 -9.45
N ALA A 142 0.91 14.06 -9.60
CA ALA A 142 0.25 12.76 -9.56
C ALA A 142 0.73 11.81 -10.68
N LEU A 143 0.90 12.35 -11.89
CA LEU A 143 1.42 11.59 -13.03
C LEU A 143 2.87 11.13 -12.77
N HIS A 144 3.74 12.08 -12.37
CA HIS A 144 5.14 11.82 -12.10
C HIS A 144 5.32 10.78 -10.99
N TRP A 145 4.60 10.94 -9.87
CA TRP A 145 4.67 9.99 -8.76
C TRP A 145 4.22 8.60 -9.18
N ARG A 146 3.13 8.48 -9.94
CA ARG A 146 2.66 7.18 -10.43
C ARG A 146 3.71 6.47 -11.27
N GLU A 147 4.32 7.16 -12.23
CA GLU A 147 5.32 6.58 -13.13
C GLU A 147 6.58 6.13 -12.39
N ASP A 148 7.03 6.94 -11.43
CA ASP A 148 8.18 6.62 -10.57
C ASP A 148 7.85 5.46 -9.61
N HIS A 149 6.76 5.57 -8.84
CA HIS A 149 6.25 4.52 -7.95
C HIS A 149 6.09 3.17 -8.66
N ASP A 150 5.49 3.16 -9.85
CA ASP A 150 5.21 1.91 -10.56
C ASP A 150 6.47 1.20 -11.01
N ARG A 151 7.45 1.94 -11.53
CA ARG A 151 8.74 1.35 -11.92
C ARG A 151 9.49 0.80 -10.71
N LYS A 152 9.43 1.48 -9.56
CA LYS A 152 10.02 0.99 -8.29
C LYS A 152 9.36 -0.30 -7.81
N CYS A 153 8.03 -0.36 -7.84
CA CYS A 153 7.30 -1.56 -7.47
C CYS A 153 7.59 -2.73 -8.44
N ASP A 154 7.69 -2.48 -9.75
CA ASP A 154 8.05 -3.52 -10.73
C ASP A 154 9.48 -4.02 -10.48
N TRP A 155 10.40 -3.13 -10.11
CA TRP A 155 11.78 -3.51 -9.76
C TRP A 155 11.83 -4.48 -8.58
N VAL A 156 11.09 -4.18 -7.51
CA VAL A 156 10.97 -5.09 -6.36
C VAL A 156 10.37 -6.42 -6.80
N CYS A 157 9.31 -6.42 -7.62
CA CYS A 157 8.70 -7.66 -8.12
C CYS A 157 9.67 -8.51 -8.94
N GLU A 158 10.48 -7.91 -9.81
CA GLU A 158 11.51 -8.62 -10.59
C GLU A 158 12.58 -9.24 -9.66
N LEU A 159 13.07 -8.47 -8.67
CA LEU A 159 14.06 -8.97 -7.71
C LEU A 159 13.52 -10.13 -6.85
N LEU A 160 12.26 -10.05 -6.41
CA LEU A 160 11.60 -11.15 -5.69
C LEU A 160 11.43 -12.39 -6.57
N GLY A 161 11.12 -12.20 -7.85
CA GLY A 161 11.08 -13.29 -8.82
C GLY A 161 12.43 -13.96 -9.00
N PHE A 162 13.51 -13.17 -9.08
CA PHE A 162 14.87 -13.69 -9.13
C PHE A 162 15.27 -14.43 -7.83
N LEU A 163 14.87 -13.91 -6.66
CA LEU A 163 15.04 -14.56 -5.37
C LEU A 163 14.33 -15.91 -5.35
N ALA A 164 13.04 -15.95 -5.69
CA ALA A 164 12.27 -17.18 -5.72
C ALA A 164 12.87 -18.21 -6.69
N LYS A 165 13.30 -17.79 -7.88
CA LYS A 165 13.91 -18.67 -8.87
C LYS A 165 15.25 -19.27 -8.41
N THR A 166 16.04 -18.50 -7.67
CA THR A 166 17.41 -18.89 -7.31
C THR A 166 17.47 -19.63 -5.98
N LEU A 167 16.66 -19.23 -5.00
CA LEU A 167 16.70 -19.74 -3.63
C LEU A 167 15.40 -20.43 -3.19
N GLY A 168 14.33 -20.37 -3.97
CA GLY A 168 13.01 -20.93 -3.66
C GLY A 168 12.04 -19.90 -3.04
N GLN A 169 10.73 -20.15 -3.17
CA GLN A 169 9.68 -19.22 -2.71
C GLN A 169 9.67 -19.03 -1.17
N GLU A 170 10.04 -20.05 -0.39
CA GLU A 170 10.14 -19.93 1.08
C GLU A 170 11.12 -18.82 1.51
N ARG A 171 12.17 -18.60 0.72
CA ARG A 171 13.20 -17.59 1.02
C ARG A 171 12.69 -16.15 0.81
N VAL A 172 11.62 -15.99 0.03
CA VAL A 172 10.91 -14.70 -0.09
C VAL A 172 10.28 -14.32 1.26
N VAL A 173 9.72 -15.31 1.97
CA VAL A 173 9.06 -15.08 3.26
C VAL A 173 10.09 -14.76 4.34
N GLU A 174 11.22 -15.45 4.34
CA GLU A 174 12.34 -15.13 5.24
C GLU A 174 12.86 -13.71 4.99
N PHE A 175 12.96 -13.30 3.72
CA PHE A 175 13.31 -11.92 3.38
C PHE A 175 12.27 -10.93 3.93
N TRP A 176 10.97 -11.21 3.81
CA TRP A 176 9.95 -10.37 4.43
C TRP A 176 10.03 -10.32 5.94
N ASP A 177 10.41 -11.43 6.57
CA ASP A 177 10.59 -11.45 8.02
C ASP A 177 11.70 -10.51 8.49
N GLU A 178 12.79 -10.40 7.73
CA GLU A 178 13.87 -9.43 7.99
C GLU A 178 13.45 -8.00 7.59
N GLY A 179 12.97 -7.83 6.35
CA GLY A 179 12.70 -6.53 5.75
C GLY A 179 11.53 -5.78 6.37
N MET A 180 10.61 -6.48 7.04
CA MET A 180 9.42 -5.89 7.66
C MET A 180 9.44 -5.91 9.20
N ALA A 181 10.54 -6.37 9.82
CA ALA A 181 10.62 -6.61 11.25
C ALA A 181 10.20 -5.40 12.12
N ILE A 182 10.58 -4.19 11.71
CA ILE A 182 10.23 -2.95 12.41
C ILE A 182 8.71 -2.75 12.46
N TRP A 183 8.01 -2.98 11.35
CA TRP A 183 6.55 -2.83 11.29
C TRP A 183 5.82 -3.90 12.11
N TYR A 184 6.35 -5.11 12.19
CA TYR A 184 5.76 -6.17 13.02
C TYR A 184 5.77 -5.80 14.51
N GLY A 185 6.85 -5.19 14.99
CA GLY A 185 6.97 -4.75 16.38
C GLY A 185 5.89 -3.74 16.79
N ASN A 186 5.38 -2.96 15.84
CA ASN A 186 4.35 -1.96 16.08
C ASN A 186 2.98 -2.56 16.41
N TYR A 187 2.71 -3.83 16.08
CA TYR A 187 1.38 -4.41 16.31
C TYR A 187 1.01 -4.57 17.78
N SER A 188 2.00 -4.80 18.63
CA SER A 188 1.81 -4.96 20.08
C SER A 188 0.98 -3.81 20.67
N ARG A 189 1.18 -2.58 20.20
CA ARG A 189 0.45 -1.39 20.69
C ARG A 189 -1.07 -1.47 20.51
N PHE A 190 -1.53 -2.16 19.46
CA PHE A 190 -2.96 -2.25 19.13
C PHE A 190 -3.67 -3.38 19.87
N ALA A 191 -2.93 -4.23 20.58
CA ALA A 191 -3.50 -5.34 21.33
C ALA A 191 -4.52 -4.83 22.37
N PRO A 192 -5.64 -5.55 22.59
CA PRO A 192 -6.65 -5.17 23.58
C PRO A 192 -6.12 -4.98 25.02
N ASP A 193 -5.00 -5.61 25.35
CA ASP A 193 -4.34 -5.45 26.66
C ASP A 193 -3.61 -4.09 26.80
N ASN A 194 -3.29 -3.43 25.69
CA ASN A 194 -2.55 -2.16 25.66
C ASN A 194 -3.44 -0.95 25.33
N GLN A 195 -4.57 -1.15 24.63
CA GLN A 195 -5.46 -0.08 24.22
C GLN A 195 -6.91 -0.57 23.99
N ASP A 196 -7.89 0.31 24.15
CA ASP A 196 -9.28 0.05 23.76
C ASP A 196 -9.37 -0.33 22.27
N TRP A 197 -10.09 -1.40 21.97
CA TRP A 197 -10.16 -1.91 20.60
C TRP A 197 -10.84 -0.93 19.64
N SER A 198 -11.78 -0.10 20.09
CA SER A 198 -12.42 0.86 19.21
C SER A 198 -11.44 1.94 18.74
N LEU A 199 -10.48 2.31 19.60
CA LEU A 199 -9.37 3.18 19.25
C LEU A 199 -8.39 2.48 18.30
N SER A 200 -7.97 1.24 18.61
CA SER A 200 -7.10 0.44 17.74
C SER A 200 -7.70 0.21 16.36
N HIS A 201 -8.99 -0.15 16.28
CA HIS A 201 -9.72 -0.35 15.03
C HIS A 201 -9.70 0.89 14.14
N ARG A 202 -10.05 2.05 14.72
CA ARG A 202 -10.00 3.33 14.01
C ARG A 202 -8.59 3.62 13.48
N GLN A 203 -7.58 3.48 14.32
CA GLN A 203 -6.18 3.73 13.93
C GLN A 203 -5.71 2.78 12.83
N LEU A 204 -6.07 1.49 12.90
CA LEU A 204 -5.74 0.50 11.87
C LEU A 204 -6.38 0.83 10.52
N VAL A 205 -7.63 1.29 10.51
CA VAL A 205 -8.32 1.76 9.30
C VAL A 205 -7.66 3.02 8.75
N ASP A 206 -7.45 4.03 9.59
CA ASP A 206 -6.86 5.32 9.20
C ASP A 206 -5.45 5.12 8.61
N MET A 207 -4.60 4.34 9.27
CA MET A 207 -3.25 4.02 8.78
C MET A 207 -3.25 3.23 7.48
N ALA A 208 -4.19 2.30 7.31
CA ALA A 208 -4.28 1.52 6.08
C ALA A 208 -4.70 2.39 4.89
N ILE A 209 -5.67 3.27 5.07
CA ILE A 209 -6.10 4.22 4.04
C ILE A 209 -4.97 5.19 3.71
N PHE A 210 -4.27 5.71 4.74
CA PHE A 210 -3.10 6.56 4.58
C PHE A 210 -2.00 5.89 3.74
N ALA A 211 -1.51 4.73 4.17
CA ALA A 211 -0.40 4.04 3.53
C ALA A 211 -0.75 3.65 2.08
N LEU A 212 -1.95 3.12 1.84
CA LEU A 212 -2.32 2.72 0.50
C LEU A 212 -2.59 3.88 -0.45
N ARG A 213 -2.93 5.09 0.01
CA ARG A 213 -3.05 6.25 -0.88
C ARG A 213 -1.73 6.60 -1.55
N GLY A 214 -0.62 6.53 -0.81
CA GLY A 214 0.72 6.68 -1.37
C GLY A 214 1.04 5.68 -2.47
N HIS A 215 0.48 4.47 -2.37
CA HIS A 215 0.61 3.44 -3.40
C HIS A 215 -0.26 3.65 -4.65
N MET A 216 -1.05 4.72 -4.72
CA MET A 216 -1.83 5.11 -5.90
C MET A 216 -2.80 4.01 -6.40
N PRO A 217 -3.68 3.42 -5.56
CA PRO A 217 -4.69 2.46 -5.96
C PRO A 217 -5.77 3.07 -6.88
N GLY A 218 -6.64 2.18 -7.35
CA GLY A 218 -7.81 2.51 -8.14
C GLY A 218 -7.53 2.52 -9.64
N PRO A 219 -8.58 2.54 -10.48
CA PRO A 219 -8.46 2.30 -11.91
C PRO A 219 -7.68 3.39 -12.65
N LYS A 220 -7.73 4.63 -12.14
CA LYS A 220 -6.95 5.76 -12.67
C LYS A 220 -5.53 5.84 -12.08
N ARG A 221 -5.22 4.97 -11.12
CA ARG A 221 -3.95 4.94 -10.38
C ARG A 221 -3.66 6.30 -9.74
N GLY A 222 -4.66 6.84 -9.04
CA GLY A 222 -4.62 8.18 -8.44
C GLY A 222 -4.70 8.18 -6.91
N GLY A 223 -4.98 7.02 -6.27
CA GLY A 223 -5.23 6.93 -4.84
C GLY A 223 -6.71 6.78 -4.47
N ASP A 224 -7.55 6.37 -5.42
CA ASP A 224 -8.97 6.13 -5.19
C ASP A 224 -9.18 4.74 -4.56
N ILE A 225 -10.13 4.65 -3.64
CA ILE A 225 -10.50 3.44 -2.92
C ILE A 225 -12.02 3.31 -2.87
N THR A 226 -12.53 2.13 -2.50
CA THR A 226 -13.93 1.98 -2.08
C THR A 226 -13.97 1.72 -0.59
N TYR A 227 -14.85 2.41 0.13
CA TYR A 227 -15.01 2.31 1.58
C TYR A 227 -16.44 1.86 1.89
N ARG A 228 -16.58 0.75 2.61
CA ARG A 228 -17.90 0.23 3.02
C ARG A 228 -17.91 -0.16 4.48
N ASP A 229 -18.94 0.28 5.18
CA ASP A 229 -19.33 -0.30 6.46
C ASP A 229 -20.24 -1.50 6.20
N GLU A 230 -19.72 -2.70 6.45
CA GLU A 230 -20.43 -3.98 6.25
C GLU A 230 -21.13 -4.45 7.55
N GLY A 231 -21.32 -3.55 8.52
CA GLY A 231 -21.90 -3.85 9.84
C GLY A 231 -20.81 -4.31 10.80
N ASP A 232 -20.32 -5.54 10.65
CA ASP A 232 -19.33 -6.16 11.56
C ASP A 232 -17.90 -5.69 11.30
N CYS A 233 -17.62 -5.21 10.09
CA CYS A 233 -16.32 -4.71 9.68
C CYS A 233 -16.42 -3.49 8.77
N ILE A 234 -15.31 -2.78 8.65
CA ILE A 234 -15.07 -1.85 7.55
C ILE A 234 -14.32 -2.61 6.45
N ALA A 235 -14.87 -2.64 5.25
CA ALA A 235 -14.21 -3.17 4.06
C ALA A 235 -13.68 -2.02 3.21
N VAL A 236 -12.40 -2.11 2.86
CA VAL A 236 -11.74 -1.20 1.94
C VAL A 236 -11.27 -1.98 0.72
N GLU A 237 -11.72 -1.59 -0.47
CA GLU A 237 -11.31 -2.22 -1.72
C GLU A 237 -10.37 -1.33 -2.52
N PHE A 238 -9.38 -1.98 -3.12
CA PHE A 238 -8.38 -1.39 -3.99
C PHE A 238 -8.43 -2.13 -5.32
N ALA A 239 -8.88 -1.44 -6.37
CA ALA A 239 -9.16 -2.03 -7.68
C ALA A 239 -8.44 -1.27 -8.82
N PRO A 240 -7.17 -1.57 -9.10
CA PRO A 240 -6.30 -2.47 -8.34
C PRO A 240 -5.70 -1.81 -7.09
N CYS A 241 -5.13 -2.63 -6.19
CA CYS A 241 -4.11 -2.14 -5.26
C CYS A 241 -2.90 -1.67 -6.08
N GLY A 242 -2.40 -0.47 -5.82
CA GLY A 242 -1.36 0.12 -6.66
C GLY A 242 0.04 -0.47 -6.48
N SER A 243 0.23 -1.47 -5.64
CA SER A 243 1.49 -2.22 -5.48
C SER A 243 1.44 -3.56 -6.24
N GLY A 244 1.33 -4.71 -5.57
CA GLY A 244 1.22 -6.00 -6.24
C GLY A 244 -0.08 -6.21 -7.03
N GLY A 245 -1.19 -5.58 -6.64
CA GLY A 245 -2.48 -5.73 -7.32
C GLY A 245 -2.48 -5.25 -8.77
N ARG A 246 -1.82 -4.13 -9.08
CA ARG A 246 -1.77 -3.57 -10.44
C ARG A 246 -1.07 -4.49 -11.44
N THR A 247 -0.27 -5.46 -10.97
CA THR A 247 0.46 -6.39 -11.84
C THR A 247 -0.46 -7.33 -12.61
N PHE A 248 -1.71 -7.48 -12.17
CA PHE A 248 -2.72 -8.33 -12.78
C PHE A 248 -3.44 -7.65 -13.94
N ASP A 249 -3.49 -6.32 -13.93
CA ASP A 249 -4.28 -5.53 -14.87
C ASP A 249 -3.39 -5.02 -16.01
N THR A 250 -4.02 -4.73 -17.15
CA THR A 250 -3.41 -3.84 -18.16
C THR A 250 -3.34 -2.44 -17.56
N ALA A 251 -2.15 -1.84 -17.55
CA ALA A 251 -1.97 -0.50 -17.02
C ALA A 251 -2.61 0.58 -17.93
N PRO A 252 -2.86 1.79 -17.41
CA PRO A 252 -3.50 2.87 -18.19
C PRO A 252 -2.77 3.26 -19.48
N ASP A 253 -1.46 3.03 -19.55
CA ASP A 253 -0.61 3.27 -20.72
C ASP A 253 -0.64 2.13 -21.75
N GLY A 254 -1.40 1.07 -21.50
CA GLY A 254 -1.51 -0.11 -22.35
C GLY A 254 -0.51 -1.22 -22.05
N THR A 255 0.36 -1.06 -21.05
CA THR A 255 1.29 -2.11 -20.62
C THR A 255 0.53 -3.35 -20.13
N PRO A 256 0.85 -4.57 -20.62
CA PRO A 256 0.12 -5.79 -20.26
C PRO A 256 0.25 -6.14 -18.76
N PRO A 257 -0.52 -7.11 -18.26
CA PRO A 257 -0.27 -7.72 -16.96
C PRO A 257 1.20 -8.15 -16.82
N ARG A 258 1.82 -7.89 -15.67
CA ARG A 258 3.27 -8.09 -15.47
C ARG A 258 3.64 -9.57 -15.31
N PHE A 259 2.66 -10.47 -15.26
CA PHE A 259 2.90 -11.91 -15.35
C PHE A 259 3.13 -12.39 -16.79
N GLU A 260 2.87 -11.52 -17.77
CA GLU A 260 3.08 -11.77 -19.19
C GLU A 260 4.38 -11.07 -19.68
N PRO A 261 4.91 -11.42 -20.87
CA PRO A 261 6.05 -10.70 -21.45
C PRO A 261 5.77 -9.19 -21.61
N PRO A 262 6.79 -8.33 -21.43
CA PRO A 262 8.21 -8.65 -21.26
C PRO A 262 8.67 -8.92 -19.81
N TYR A 263 7.78 -8.82 -18.82
CA TYR A 263 8.12 -8.90 -17.40
C TYR A 263 8.23 -10.36 -16.93
N GLY A 264 7.10 -11.08 -16.89
CA GLY A 264 7.05 -12.44 -16.37
C GLY A 264 7.27 -12.53 -14.86
N HIS A 265 6.71 -11.58 -14.09
CA HIS A 265 6.74 -11.59 -12.63
C HIS A 265 6.31 -12.94 -12.07
N ALA A 266 6.97 -13.35 -11.00
CA ALA A 266 6.70 -14.63 -10.36
C ALA A 266 5.44 -14.59 -9.49
N LEU A 267 4.71 -15.71 -9.53
CA LEU A 267 3.52 -15.98 -8.75
C LEU A 267 3.83 -17.03 -7.68
N VAL A 268 3.05 -17.02 -6.59
CA VAL A 268 3.05 -18.10 -5.61
C VAL A 268 2.65 -19.41 -6.31
N GLU A 269 3.48 -20.45 -6.15
CA GLU A 269 3.25 -21.79 -6.66
C GLU A 269 2.87 -22.73 -5.52
N GLY A 270 1.73 -23.40 -5.65
CA GLY A 270 1.18 -24.25 -4.59
C GLY A 270 0.48 -23.45 -3.47
N LYS A 271 0.12 -24.17 -2.40
CA LYS A 271 -0.60 -23.62 -1.26
C LYS A 271 0.31 -23.49 -0.05
N HIS A 272 0.44 -22.26 0.43
CA HIS A 272 1.28 -21.92 1.57
C HIS A 272 0.55 -21.02 2.54
N ASP A 273 0.77 -21.21 3.84
CA ASP A 273 0.13 -20.40 4.89
C ASP A 273 0.56 -18.92 4.84
N TRP A 274 1.78 -18.64 4.37
CA TRP A 274 2.31 -17.30 4.13
C TRP A 274 1.74 -16.62 2.87
N ALA A 275 0.82 -17.28 2.17
CA ALA A 275 0.08 -16.75 1.03
C ALA A 275 -1.41 -17.15 1.08
N TRP A 276 -2.03 -17.14 2.26
CA TRP A 276 -3.45 -17.45 2.45
C TRP A 276 -3.88 -18.85 1.97
N ASN A 277 -2.94 -19.77 1.82
CA ASN A 277 -3.13 -21.06 1.14
C ASN A 277 -3.69 -20.92 -0.29
N LEU A 278 -3.37 -19.81 -0.96
CA LEU A 278 -3.75 -19.50 -2.34
C LEU A 278 -2.54 -19.61 -3.29
N GLU A 279 -2.74 -20.36 -4.37
CA GLU A 279 -1.83 -20.39 -5.51
C GLU A 279 -2.16 -19.24 -6.47
N GLY A 280 -1.18 -18.68 -7.18
CA GLY A 280 -1.39 -17.62 -8.17
C GLY A 280 -1.48 -16.21 -7.57
N VAL A 281 -1.08 -16.02 -6.31
CA VAL A 281 -0.92 -14.69 -5.71
C VAL A 281 0.40 -14.08 -6.20
N CYS A 282 0.46 -12.77 -6.42
CA CYS A 282 1.72 -12.07 -6.70
C CYS A 282 2.71 -12.28 -5.53
N LEU A 283 3.96 -12.67 -5.79
CA LEU A 283 4.94 -12.87 -4.70
C LEU A 283 5.14 -11.62 -3.84
N TYR A 284 5.09 -10.43 -4.44
CA TYR A 284 5.12 -9.18 -3.69
C TYR A 284 3.99 -9.10 -2.65
N CYS A 285 2.77 -9.54 -2.99
CA CYS A 285 1.62 -9.47 -2.09
C CYS A 285 1.77 -10.34 -0.82
N THR A 286 2.70 -11.29 -0.77
CA THR A 286 2.88 -12.17 0.40
C THR A 286 3.28 -11.40 1.66
N HIS A 287 3.94 -10.24 1.52
CA HIS A 287 4.22 -9.37 2.67
C HIS A 287 2.93 -8.86 3.34
N CYS A 288 1.81 -8.70 2.60
CA CYS A 288 0.52 -8.35 3.19
C CYS A 288 -0.06 -9.48 4.05
N CYS A 289 0.19 -10.74 3.69
CA CYS A 289 -0.21 -11.90 4.51
C CYS A 289 0.60 -11.93 5.81
N ARG A 290 1.92 -11.74 5.69
CA ARG A 290 2.82 -11.65 6.85
C ARG A 290 2.44 -10.52 7.78
N LEU A 291 2.40 -9.29 7.25
CA LEU A 291 2.14 -8.07 8.00
C LEU A 291 0.72 -8.04 8.57
N GLY A 292 -0.31 -8.13 7.71
CA GLY A 292 -1.69 -7.90 8.11
C GLY A 292 -2.30 -9.01 8.97
N GLN A 293 -1.83 -10.26 8.80
CA GLN A 293 -2.42 -11.43 9.42
C GLN A 293 -1.43 -12.20 10.30
N GLN A 294 -0.40 -12.84 9.76
CA GLN A 294 0.41 -13.78 10.56
C GLN A 294 1.13 -13.07 11.73
N LYS A 295 1.85 -11.98 11.47
CA LYS A 295 2.59 -11.23 12.49
C LYS A 295 1.68 -10.44 13.42
N ALA A 296 0.53 -9.98 12.93
CA ALA A 296 -0.50 -9.41 13.77
C ALA A 296 -1.08 -10.46 14.74
N ILE A 297 -1.41 -11.67 14.26
CA ILE A 297 -1.90 -12.77 15.11
C ILE A 297 -0.85 -13.15 16.17
N GLU A 298 0.42 -13.27 15.79
CA GLU A 298 1.51 -13.54 16.74
C GLU A 298 1.60 -12.46 17.83
N ALA A 299 1.44 -11.19 17.47
CA ALA A 299 1.64 -10.06 18.39
C ALA A 299 0.43 -9.73 19.27
N MET A 300 -0.80 -9.85 18.75
CA MET A 300 -2.02 -9.43 19.45
C MET A 300 -3.12 -10.50 19.52
N GLY A 301 -2.90 -11.69 18.96
CA GLY A 301 -3.84 -12.81 18.98
C GLY A 301 -4.89 -12.82 17.85
N TYR A 302 -4.91 -11.78 17.02
CA TYR A 302 -5.90 -11.60 15.95
C TYR A 302 -5.27 -10.89 14.73
N PRO A 303 -5.84 -11.05 13.51
CA PRO A 303 -5.48 -10.22 12.37
C PRO A 303 -5.65 -8.72 12.63
N ALA A 304 -4.71 -7.91 12.15
CA ALA A 304 -4.90 -6.45 12.08
C ALA A 304 -5.89 -6.07 10.97
N ARG A 305 -5.91 -6.89 9.92
CA ARG A 305 -6.86 -6.85 8.81
C ARG A 305 -6.92 -8.21 8.14
N VAL A 306 -8.08 -8.58 7.63
CA VAL A 306 -8.23 -9.77 6.78
C VAL A 306 -8.12 -9.34 5.33
N VAL A 307 -7.18 -9.91 4.60
CA VAL A 307 -6.87 -9.54 3.22
C VAL A 307 -7.41 -10.61 2.28
N SER A 308 -8.20 -10.19 1.30
CA SER A 308 -8.56 -11.02 0.15
C SER A 308 -7.77 -10.52 -1.06
N PRO A 309 -6.64 -11.15 -1.42
CA PRO A 309 -5.82 -10.74 -2.55
C PRO A 309 -6.42 -11.21 -3.88
N PRO A 310 -6.11 -10.54 -5.01
CA PRO A 310 -6.38 -11.10 -6.34
C PRO A 310 -5.49 -12.32 -6.63
N VAL A 311 -5.99 -13.22 -7.48
CA VAL A 311 -5.33 -14.47 -7.87
C VAL A 311 -5.30 -14.62 -9.39
N TRP A 312 -4.15 -15.00 -9.93
CA TRP A 312 -3.91 -15.15 -11.36
C TRP A 312 -4.15 -16.61 -11.80
N PRO A 313 -4.70 -16.86 -13.00
CA PRO A 313 -5.26 -15.89 -13.95
C PRO A 313 -6.72 -15.53 -13.68
N ARG A 314 -7.31 -16.03 -12.58
CA ARG A 314 -8.75 -15.92 -12.28
C ARG A 314 -9.23 -14.47 -12.29
N ASP A 315 -8.47 -13.57 -11.69
CA ASP A 315 -8.87 -12.20 -11.41
C ASP A 315 -8.24 -11.19 -12.39
N ARG A 316 -7.70 -11.65 -13.54
CA ARG A 316 -6.99 -10.84 -14.55
C ARG A 316 -7.81 -9.72 -15.20
N GLU A 317 -9.14 -9.85 -15.20
CA GLU A 317 -10.03 -8.85 -15.82
C GLU A 317 -10.36 -7.71 -14.85
N LYS A 318 -10.26 -7.98 -13.56
CA LYS A 318 -10.54 -7.02 -12.49
C LYS A 318 -9.86 -7.48 -11.21
N SER A 319 -8.61 -7.06 -11.01
CA SER A 319 -7.91 -7.38 -9.78
C SER A 319 -8.40 -6.47 -8.64
N VAL A 320 -9.09 -7.07 -7.67
CA VAL A 320 -9.54 -6.36 -6.47
C VAL A 320 -8.85 -6.95 -5.26
N CYS A 321 -8.10 -6.11 -4.54
CA CYS A 321 -7.60 -6.44 -3.22
C CYS A 321 -8.57 -5.85 -2.19
N THR A 322 -9.11 -6.68 -1.29
CA THR A 322 -10.04 -6.22 -0.25
C THR A 322 -9.43 -6.39 1.13
N TRP A 323 -9.43 -5.33 1.93
CA TRP A 323 -8.99 -5.36 3.33
C TRP A 323 -10.19 -5.17 4.25
N ARG A 324 -10.42 -6.11 5.17
CA ARG A 324 -11.50 -6.05 6.16
C ARG A 324 -10.94 -5.81 7.56
N PHE A 325 -11.46 -4.77 8.21
CA PHE A 325 -11.12 -4.37 9.58
C PHE A 325 -12.33 -4.62 10.47
N TYR A 326 -12.30 -5.70 11.24
CA TYR A 326 -13.41 -6.09 12.11
C TYR A 326 -13.51 -5.16 13.32
N LYS A 327 -14.73 -4.67 13.59
CA LYS A 327 -15.00 -3.72 14.68
C LYS A 327 -14.81 -4.34 16.07
N HIS A 328 -14.70 -5.66 16.15
CA HIS A 328 -14.32 -6.39 17.36
C HIS A 328 -13.57 -7.68 16.97
N PRO A 329 -12.56 -8.13 17.74
CA PRO A 329 -11.79 -9.33 17.41
C PRO A 329 -12.62 -10.62 17.36
N ASP A 330 -13.64 -10.73 18.22
CA ASP A 330 -14.58 -11.88 18.23
C ASP A 330 -15.47 -12.00 16.97
N LEU A 331 -15.50 -10.97 16.13
CA LEU A 331 -16.25 -10.98 14.86
C LEU A 331 -15.41 -11.51 13.69
N ILE A 332 -14.10 -11.71 13.89
CA ILE A 332 -13.20 -12.22 12.85
C ILE A 332 -13.56 -13.68 12.58
N PRO A 333 -13.83 -14.07 11.31
CA PRO A 333 -14.18 -15.43 10.95
C PRO A 333 -12.99 -16.37 11.18
N ASP A 334 -13.28 -17.63 11.53
CA ASP A 334 -12.26 -18.64 11.82
C ASP A 334 -11.38 -18.90 10.59
N GLU A 335 -11.97 -18.82 9.40
CA GLU A 335 -11.29 -18.97 8.11
C GLU A 335 -10.10 -18.01 7.99
N ALA A 336 -10.20 -16.77 8.50
CA ALA A 336 -9.11 -15.79 8.41
C ALA A 336 -7.85 -16.19 9.20
N PHE A 337 -7.98 -17.09 10.18
CA PHE A 337 -6.87 -17.68 10.91
C PHE A 337 -6.36 -18.93 10.20
N LEU A 338 -7.30 -19.81 9.81
CA LEU A 338 -6.98 -21.10 9.19
C LEU A 338 -6.26 -20.94 7.85
N GLU A 339 -6.66 -19.96 7.03
CA GLU A 339 -6.03 -19.65 5.75
C GLU A 339 -4.55 -19.25 5.89
N VAL A 340 -4.14 -18.75 7.05
CA VAL A 340 -2.76 -18.33 7.33
C VAL A 340 -2.04 -19.22 8.33
N GLY A 341 -2.54 -20.45 8.53
CA GLY A 341 -1.91 -21.47 9.38
C GLY A 341 -2.06 -21.23 10.89
N ALA A 342 -2.90 -20.28 11.30
CA ALA A 342 -3.17 -19.98 12.69
C ALA A 342 -4.38 -20.75 13.24
N THR A 343 -4.48 -20.82 14.56
CA THR A 343 -5.65 -21.39 15.25
C THR A 343 -6.60 -20.28 15.68
N PRO A 344 -7.91 -20.35 15.35
CA PRO A 344 -8.89 -19.39 15.84
C PRO A 344 -8.95 -19.37 17.38
N PRO A 345 -9.15 -18.21 18.01
CA PRO A 345 -9.31 -18.11 19.46
C PRO A 345 -10.65 -18.70 19.91
N ALA A 346 -10.72 -19.19 21.15
CA ALA A 346 -11.98 -19.62 21.75
C ALA A 346 -12.92 -18.42 21.92
N ARG A 347 -14.08 -18.44 21.25
CA ARG A 347 -15.05 -17.33 21.32
C ARG A 347 -15.69 -17.24 22.70
N ARG A 348 -15.81 -16.02 23.25
CA ARG A 348 -16.56 -15.77 24.48
C ARG A 348 -18.06 -15.96 24.22
N GLY A 349 -18.59 -17.18 24.38
CA GLY A 349 -20.05 -17.35 24.26
C GLY A 349 -20.64 -18.75 24.16
N GLU A 350 -19.86 -19.82 23.92
CA GLU A 350 -20.45 -21.17 23.87
C GLU A 350 -20.79 -21.76 25.26
N GLY A 351 -20.68 -20.98 26.34
CA GLY A 351 -21.02 -21.43 27.70
C GLY A 351 -21.37 -20.34 28.73
N GLY A 352 -21.72 -19.12 28.31
CA GLY A 352 -21.91 -17.99 29.23
C GLY A 352 -23.24 -17.27 29.04
N ASN A 353 -24.16 -17.48 29.97
CA ASN A 353 -25.44 -16.78 30.07
C ASN A 353 -25.20 -15.26 30.02
N LYS A 354 -25.90 -14.55 29.11
CA LYS A 354 -25.92 -13.07 29.12
C LYS A 354 -26.53 -12.58 30.44
N PRO A 355 -25.91 -11.63 31.16
CA PRO A 355 -26.62 -10.85 32.15
C PRO A 355 -27.65 -9.91 31.50
#